data_AF-A0A5D3AHV1-F1
#
_entry.id   AF-A0A5D3AHV1-F1
#
_cell.length_a   1.000
_cell.length_b   1.000
_cell.length_c   1.000
_cell.angle_alpha   90.00
_cell.angle_beta   90.00
_cell.angle_gamma   90.00
#
_symmetry.space_group_name_H-M   'P 1'
#
loop_
_entity.id
_entity.type
_entity.pdbx_description
1 polymer ?
#
loop_
_entity_poly.entity_id
_entity_poly.type
_entity_poly.pdbx_seq_one_letter_code
_entity_poly.pdbx_strand_id
1 'polypeptide(L)' 'MGALSELHKYEYPVTALQFNSRKIVACTGENGVEVYNRTTEEHKQLVVGGHTKPAEKMRFIDKYL' A
#
# COMPACT_ATOMS: atom_id res chain seq x y z
N MET A 1 9.66 -3.80 -23.72
CA MET A 1 9.02 -2.47 -23.67
C MET A 1 8.28 -2.35 -22.35
N GLY A 2 8.33 -1.19 -21.68
CA GLY A 2 7.55 -0.96 -20.46
C GLY A 2 6.11 -0.58 -20.83
N ALA A 3 5.13 -1.23 -20.19
CA ALA A 3 3.71 -0.91 -20.32
C ALA A 3 3.15 -0.56 -18.93
N LEU A 4 2.14 0.30 -18.89
CA LEU A 4 1.36 0.53 -17.67
C LEU A 4 0.57 -0.74 -17.37
N SER A 5 0.90 -1.40 -16.25
CA SER A 5 0.14 -2.57 -15.80
C SER A 5 -1.13 -2.14 -15.05
N GLU A 6 -1.04 -1.07 -14.24
CA GLU A 6 -2.09 -0.72 -13.29
C GLU A 6 -1.98 0.72 -12.79
N LEU A 7 -3.13 1.30 -12.44
CA LEU A 7 -3.25 2.67 -11.95
C LEU A 7 -4.15 2.72 -10.73
N HIS A 8 -3.60 3.10 -9.58
CA HIS A 8 -4.36 3.30 -8.35
C HIS A 8 -4.52 4.78 -8.07
N LYS A 9 -5.75 5.18 -7.75
CA LYS A 9 -6.11 6.55 -7.37
C LYS A 9 -6.55 6.58 -5.93
N TYR A 10 -6.09 7.58 -5.20
CA TYR A 10 -6.40 7.79 -3.79
C TYR A 10 -6.98 9.19 -3.62
N GLU A 11 -7.88 9.34 -2.66
CA GLU A 11 -8.54 10.63 -2.37
C GLU A 11 -7.54 11.66 -1.81
N TYR A 12 -6.60 11.18 -0.99
CA TYR A 12 -5.57 12.02 -0.36
C TYR A 12 -4.16 11.69 -0.90
N PRO A 13 -3.17 12.55 -0.64
CA PRO A 13 -1.80 12.33 -1.10
C PRO A 13 -1.18 11.03 -0.60
N VAL A 14 -0.35 10.41 -1.44
CA VAL A 14 0.50 9.29 -1.04
C VAL A 14 1.69 9.85 -0.24
N THR A 15 1.74 9.52 1.04
CA THR A 15 2.78 10.01 1.98
C THR A 15 3.95 9.05 2.12
N ALA A 16 3.73 7.76 1.87
CA ALA A 16 4.77 6.74 1.78
C ALA A 16 4.35 5.61 0.83
N LEU A 17 5.31 5.05 0.09
CA LEU A 17 5.11 3.95 -0.85
C LEU A 17 6.28 2.97 -0.75
N GLN A 18 6.00 1.67 -0.61
CA GLN A 18 6.99 0.60 -0.70
C GLN A 18 6.41 -0.59 -1.47
N PHE A 19 7.26 -1.36 -2.13
CA PHE A 19 6.81 -2.48 -2.95
C PHE A 19 7.84 -3.59 -3.02
N ASN A 20 7.38 -4.78 -3.39
CA ASN A 20 8.22 -5.89 -3.84
C ASN A 20 7.56 -6.58 -5.04
N SER A 21 7.98 -7.81 -5.34
CA SER A 21 7.42 -8.62 -6.43
C SER A 21 5.93 -8.96 -6.25
N ARG A 22 5.43 -9.03 -5.00
CA ARG A 22 4.08 -9.51 -4.67
C ARG A 22 3.14 -8.43 -4.18
N LYS A 23 3.64 -7.35 -3.59
CA LYS A 23 2.80 -6.34 -2.95
C LYS A 23 3.29 -4.93 -3.23
N ILE A 24 2.33 -4.02 -3.37
CA ILE A 24 2.52 -2.57 -3.23
C ILE A 24 1.81 -2.17 -1.96
N VAL A 25 2.47 -1.37 -1.13
CA VAL A 25 1.93 -0.87 0.12
C VAL A 25 2.03 0.65 0.09
N ALA A 26 0.96 1.37 0.42
CA ALA A 26 0.90 2.83 0.40
C ALA A 26 0.23 3.40 1.67
N CYS A 27 0.78 4.50 2.18
CA CYS A 27 0.09 5.39 3.10
C CYS A 27 -0.57 6.51 2.30
N THR A 28 -1.86 6.74 2.49
CA THR A 28 -2.69 7.55 1.57
C THR A 28 -3.50 8.60 2.32
N GLY A 29 -2.89 9.28 3.29
CA GLY A 29 -3.54 10.33 4.09
C GLY A 29 -4.65 9.86 5.04
N GLU A 30 -4.97 8.56 5.02
CA GLU A 30 -5.89 7.91 5.94
C GLU A 30 -5.14 7.20 7.06
N ASN A 31 -5.87 6.73 8.06
CA ASN A 31 -5.32 6.01 9.20
C ASN A 31 -5.04 4.52 8.92
N GLY A 32 -5.54 4.02 7.78
CA GLY A 32 -5.21 2.71 7.23
C GLY A 32 -3.98 2.73 6.32
N VAL A 33 -3.50 1.53 5.97
CA VAL A 33 -2.43 1.34 5.00
C VAL A 33 -2.99 0.54 3.82
N GLU A 34 -2.89 1.10 2.61
CA GLU A 34 -3.33 0.44 1.39
C GLU A 34 -2.37 -0.68 1.02
N VAL A 35 -2.91 -1.86 0.74
CA VAL A 35 -2.18 -3.05 0.33
C VAL A 35 -2.77 -3.57 -0.95
N TYR A 36 -1.97 -3.52 -2.00
CA TYR A 36 -2.28 -4.16 -3.26
C TYR A 36 -1.44 -5.43 -3.43
N ASN A 37 -2.11 -6.55 -3.63
CA ASN A 37 -1.49 -7.83 -3.93
C ASN A 37 -1.42 -8.02 -5.45
N ARG A 38 -0.21 -7.96 -5.98
CA ARG A 38 0.10 -8.09 -7.42
C ARG A 38 -0.07 -9.50 -7.97
N THR A 39 -0.25 -10.50 -7.10
CA THR A 39 -0.47 -11.91 -7.50
C THR A 39 -1.96 -12.23 -7.62
N THR A 40 -2.77 -11.69 -6.71
CA THR A 40 -4.23 -11.93 -6.69
C THR A 40 -5.03 -10.76 -7.24
N GLU A 41 -4.36 -9.67 -7.61
CA GLU A 41 -4.95 -8.39 -8.04
C GLU A 41 -5.92 -7.80 -7.00
N GLU A 42 -5.71 -8.16 -5.73
CA GLU A 42 -6.58 -7.73 -4.64
C GLU A 42 -6.08 -6.45 -4.02
N HIS A 43 -6.95 -5.46 -3.89
CA HIS A 43 -6.67 -4.20 -3.20
C HIS A 43 -7.47 -4.13 -1.90
N LYS A 44 -6.78 -3.95 -0.78
CA LYS A 44 -7.39 -3.87 0.56
C LYS A 44 -6.70 -2.81 1.39
N GLN A 45 -7.49 -2.13 2.21
CA GLN A 45 -6.98 -1.27 3.27
C GLN A 45 -6.78 -2.07 4.55
N LEU A 46 -5.57 -2.03 5.10
CA LEU A 46 -5.24 -2.62 6.40
C LEU A 46 -5.57 -1.62 7.52
N VAL A 47 -6.61 -1.93 8.29
CA VAL A 47 -7.08 -1.11 9.44
C VAL A 47 -6.99 -1.84 10.78
N VAL A 48 -6.56 -3.11 10.80
CA VAL A 48 -6.49 -3.94 12.01
C VAL A 48 -5.43 -3.41 12.98
N GLY A 49 -5.82 -3.10 14.21
CA GLY A 49 -4.94 -2.44 15.19
C GLY A 49 -4.46 -1.07 14.71
N GLY A 50 -5.23 -0.44 13.81
CA GLY A 50 -4.82 0.68 13.00
C GLY A 50 -4.59 1.98 13.77
N HIS A 51 -4.03 2.94 13.06
CA HIS A 51 -3.76 4.25 13.62
C HIS A 51 -5.07 4.99 13.91
N THR A 52 -5.04 5.92 14.87
CA THR A 52 -6.16 6.85 15.13
C THR A 52 -6.02 8.17 14.35
N LYS A 53 -4.89 8.33 13.65
CA LYS A 53 -4.50 9.48 12.83
C LYS A 53 -3.89 8.98 11.52
N PRO A 54 -3.73 9.84 10.50
CA PRO A 54 -3.13 9.43 9.24
C PRO A 54 -1.78 8.71 9.40
N ALA A 55 -1.62 7.60 8.69
CA ALA A 55 -0.32 6.96 8.53
C ALA A 55 0.50 7.79 7.54
N GLU A 56 1.73 8.17 7.92
CA GLU A 56 2.56 9.06 7.10
C GLU A 56 3.84 8.40 6.59
N LYS A 57 4.37 7.43 7.34
CA LYS A 57 5.60 6.72 7.03
C LYS A 57 5.50 5.27 7.46
N MET A 58 6.09 4.38 6.69
CA MET A 58 6.12 2.96 7.02
C MET A 58 7.41 2.31 6.48
N ARG A 59 7.74 1.15 7.05
CA ARG A 59 8.71 0.21 6.49
C ARG A 59 8.01 -1.12 6.28
N PHE A 60 7.88 -1.51 5.01
CA PHE A 60 7.44 -2.83 4.63
C PHE A 60 8.62 -3.79 4.75
N ILE A 61 8.45 -4.84 5.56
CA ILE A 61 9.44 -5.90 5.74
C ILE A 61 8.81 -7.17 5.21
N ASP A 62 9.32 -7.69 4.10
CA ASP A 62 8.97 -9.04 3.67
C ASP A 62 9.69 -10.02 4.61
N LYS A 63 8.92 -10.75 5.42
CA LYS A 63 9.43 -11.76 6.36
C LYS A 63 9.29 -13.19 5.82
N TYR A 64 8.96 -13.37 4.55
CA TYR A 64 9.03 -14.71 3.95
C TYR A 64 10.50 -15.11 3.79
N LEU A 65 10.96 -15.96 4.71
CA LEU A 65 12.09 -16.88 4.53
C LEU A 65 11.66 -18.05 3.66
#